data_AF-A0A915EUY6-F1
#
_entry.id   AF-A0A915EUY6-F1
#
_cell.length_a   1.000
_cell.length_b   1.000
_cell.length_c   1.000
_cell.angle_alpha   90.00
_cell.angle_beta   90.00
_cell.angle_gamma   90.00
#
_symmetry.space_group_name_H-M   'P 1'
#
loop_
_entity.id
_entity.type
_entity.pdbx_description
1 polymer ?
#
loop_
_entity_poly.entity_id
_entity_poly.type
_entity_poly.pdbx_seq_one_letter_code
_entity_poly.pdbx_strand_id
1 'polypeptide(L)'
;MKLKKLRESCIQNLSHQGRARIFTLLFVCLFVASLYGYVVWQDRRMPEVVLKNQQDVFSEERARTILNKIANLGPRPSGSHACEVDAFKILTDKINKLDVQRPSGCFDLKFLSSSPSATIK
;
A
#
# COMPACT_ATOMS: atom_id res chain seq x y z
N MET A 1 -66.29 -7.85 18.04
CA MET A 1 -65.53 -8.56 16.98
C MET A 1 -64.39 -7.73 16.37
N LYS A 2 -64.56 -6.42 16.09
CA LYS A 2 -63.51 -5.55 15.51
C LYS A 2 -62.22 -5.40 16.34
N LEU A 3 -62.32 -5.37 17.68
CA LEU A 3 -61.17 -5.19 18.57
C LEU A 3 -60.17 -6.37 18.56
N LYS A 4 -60.65 -7.61 18.41
CA LYS A 4 -59.76 -8.79 18.30
C LYS A 4 -58.93 -8.73 17.00
N LYS A 5 -59.56 -8.33 15.90
CA LYS A 5 -58.91 -8.24 14.58
C LYS A 5 -57.81 -7.18 14.54
N LEU A 6 -58.04 -6.02 15.19
CA LEU A 6 -57.03 -4.96 15.33
C LEU A 6 -55.83 -5.41 16.17
N ARG A 7 -56.06 -6.17 17.25
CA ARG A 7 -54.99 -6.71 18.11
C ARG A 7 -54.08 -7.68 17.34
N GLU A 8 -54.66 -8.57 16.54
CA GLU A 8 -53.91 -9.54 15.73
C GLU A 8 -53.08 -8.87 14.62
N SER A 9 -53.65 -7.86 13.93
CA SER A 9 -52.92 -7.09 12.92
C SER A 9 -51.76 -6.25 13.49
N CYS A 10 -51.89 -5.76 14.74
CA CYS A 10 -50.81 -5.04 15.41
C CYS A 10 -49.65 -5.98 15.79
N ILE A 11 -49.96 -7.17 16.32
CA ILE A 11 -48.95 -8.18 16.68
C ILE A 11 -48.20 -8.68 15.42
N GLN A 12 -48.90 -8.89 14.31
CA GLN A 12 -48.27 -9.26 13.04
C GLN A 12 -47.34 -8.16 12.51
N ASN A 13 -47.75 -6.89 12.58
CA ASN A 13 -46.89 -5.77 12.18
C ASN A 13 -45.65 -5.60 13.07
N LEU A 14 -45.80 -5.81 14.40
CA LEU A 14 -44.67 -5.74 15.34
C LEU A 14 -43.65 -6.86 15.05
N SER A 15 -44.13 -8.07 14.75
CA SER A 15 -43.29 -9.21 14.36
C SER A 15 -42.56 -8.96 13.03
N HIS A 16 -43.26 -8.39 12.04
CA HIS A 16 -42.67 -8.07 10.74
C HIS A 16 -41.61 -6.96 10.85
N GLN A 17 -41.85 -5.91 11.66
CA GLN A 17 -40.85 -4.89 11.95
C GLN A 17 -39.62 -5.46 12.66
N GLY A 18 -39.80 -6.33 13.65
CA GLY A 18 -38.71 -6.99 14.35
C GLY A 18 -37.86 -7.87 13.42
N ARG A 19 -38.52 -8.67 12.57
CA ARG A 19 -37.85 -9.51 11.57
C ARG A 19 -37.08 -8.68 10.54
N ALA A 20 -37.67 -7.61 10.01
CA ALA A 20 -37.01 -6.73 9.05
C ALA A 20 -35.73 -6.10 9.64
N ARG A 21 -35.78 -5.63 10.89
CA ARG A 21 -34.59 -5.10 11.59
C ARG A 21 -33.50 -6.14 11.79
N ILE A 22 -33.87 -7.37 12.14
CA ILE A 22 -32.92 -8.49 12.27
C ILE A 22 -32.25 -8.79 10.93
N PHE A 23 -33.01 -8.85 9.83
CA PHE A 23 -32.44 -9.06 8.50
C PHE A 23 -31.50 -7.94 8.07
N THR A 24 -31.83 -6.67 8.38
CA THR A 24 -30.94 -5.54 8.11
C THR A 24 -29.62 -5.67 8.89
N LEU A 25 -29.66 -6.04 10.16
CA LEU A 25 -28.44 -6.24 10.96
C LEU A 25 -27.60 -7.41 10.43
N LEU A 26 -28.23 -8.52 10.05
CA LEU A 26 -27.53 -9.66 9.44
C LEU A 26 -26.83 -9.27 8.13
N PHE A 27 -27.50 -8.48 7.30
CA PHE A 27 -26.92 -7.99 6.04
C PHE A 27 -25.71 -7.09 6.29
N VAL A 28 -25.81 -6.17 7.26
CA VAL A 28 -24.69 -5.29 7.64
C VAL A 28 -23.52 -6.10 8.17
N CYS A 29 -23.76 -7.07 9.06
CA CYS A 29 -22.70 -7.93 9.58
C CYS A 29 -22.02 -8.75 8.47
N LEU A 30 -22.79 -9.32 7.55
CA LEU A 30 -22.26 -10.09 6.42
C LEU A 30 -21.43 -9.19 5.49
N PHE A 31 -21.90 -7.97 5.22
CA PHE A 31 -21.18 -7.00 4.40
C PHE A 31 -19.83 -6.63 5.04
N VAL A 32 -19.81 -6.29 6.33
CA VAL A 32 -18.57 -5.96 7.04
C VAL A 32 -17.61 -7.16 7.07
N ALA A 33 -18.12 -8.37 7.34
CA ALA A 33 -17.30 -9.58 7.32
C ALA A 33 -16.69 -9.85 5.93
N SER A 34 -17.44 -9.59 4.86
CA SER A 34 -16.96 -9.74 3.48
C SER A 34 -15.84 -8.76 3.14
N LEU A 35 -15.97 -7.49 3.55
CA LEU A 35 -14.94 -6.48 3.35
C LEU A 35 -13.67 -6.81 4.13
N TYR A 36 -13.81 -7.21 5.40
CA TYR A 36 -12.67 -7.63 6.20
C TYR A 36 -11.96 -8.85 5.59
N GLY A 37 -12.74 -9.86 5.17
CA GLY A 37 -12.20 -11.03 4.48
C GLY A 37 -11.46 -10.68 3.19
N TYR A 38 -11.99 -9.72 2.41
CA TYR A 38 -11.35 -9.23 1.20
C TYR A 38 -10.00 -8.55 1.49
N VAL A 39 -9.95 -7.69 2.50
CA VAL A 39 -8.70 -7.01 2.92
C VAL A 39 -7.66 -8.04 3.36
N VAL A 40 -8.04 -9.01 4.20
CA VAL A 40 -7.11 -10.06 4.65
C VAL A 40 -6.64 -10.94 3.50
N TRP A 41 -7.51 -11.24 2.54
CA TRP A 41 -7.13 -12.01 1.35
C TRP A 41 -6.12 -11.26 0.48
N GLN A 42 -6.29 -9.95 0.33
CA GLN A 42 -5.35 -9.10 -0.42
C GLN A 42 -4.02 -8.93 0.33
N ASP A 43 -4.07 -8.75 1.65
CA ASP A 43 -2.89 -8.64 2.51
C ASP A 43 -2.02 -9.90 2.43
N ARG A 44 -2.63 -11.09 2.44
CA ARG A 44 -1.91 -12.37 2.25
C ARG A 44 -1.29 -12.56 0.87
N ARG A 45 -1.68 -11.76 -0.13
CA ARG A 45 -1.03 -11.77 -1.45
C ARG A 45 0.18 -10.86 -1.53
N MET A 46 0.42 -10.02 -0.51
CA MET A 46 1.60 -9.19 -0.50
C MET A 46 2.83 -10.08 -0.24
N PRO A 47 3.89 -9.95 -1.03
CA PRO A 47 5.12 -10.70 -0.81
C PRO A 47 5.67 -10.36 0.58
N GLU A 48 6.18 -11.38 1.27
CA GLU A 48 6.77 -11.21 2.61
C GLU A 48 7.92 -10.21 2.54
N VAL A 49 7.99 -9.30 3.52
CA VAL A 49 9.02 -8.27 3.57
C VAL A 49 10.37 -8.96 3.71
N VAL A 50 11.20 -8.84 2.67
CA VAL A 50 12.52 -9.47 2.63
C VAL A 50 13.38 -8.91 3.77
N LEU A 51 13.76 -9.82 4.67
CA LEU A 51 14.61 -9.54 5.83
C LEU A 51 15.90 -8.84 5.41
N LYS A 52 16.31 -7.86 6.20
CA LYS A 52 17.49 -7.00 6.00
C LYS A 52 18.81 -7.74 5.69
N ASN A 53 18.89 -9.03 6.01
CA ASN A 53 20.09 -9.84 5.87
C ASN A 53 20.27 -10.44 4.45
N GLN A 54 19.23 -10.46 3.62
CA GLN A 54 19.34 -10.91 2.22
C GLN A 54 19.77 -9.73 1.34
N GLN A 55 20.99 -9.83 0.79
CA GLN A 55 21.59 -8.74 0.02
C GLN A 55 21.23 -8.81 -1.48
N ASP A 56 20.93 -10.00 -1.98
CA ASP A 56 20.65 -10.29 -3.40
C ASP A 56 19.26 -9.82 -3.86
N VAL A 57 18.34 -9.60 -2.92
CA VAL A 57 16.97 -9.17 -3.20
C VAL A 57 16.74 -7.77 -2.64
N PHE A 58 15.83 -7.02 -3.26
CA PHE A 58 15.42 -5.72 -2.75
C PHE A 58 14.82 -5.86 -1.35
N SER A 59 15.40 -5.17 -0.37
CA SER A 59 14.88 -5.06 0.99
C SER A 59 14.41 -3.64 1.25
N GLU A 60 13.12 -3.50 1.56
CA GLU A 60 12.49 -2.22 1.83
C GLU A 60 13.14 -1.50 3.03
N GLU A 61 13.51 -2.23 4.09
CA GLU A 61 14.13 -1.66 5.28
C GLU A 61 15.47 -0.95 4.96
N ARG A 62 16.25 -1.54 4.05
CA ARG A 62 17.50 -0.95 3.55
C ARG A 62 17.22 0.29 2.73
N ALA A 63 16.22 0.24 1.85
CA ALA A 63 15.81 1.37 1.04
C ALA A 63 15.31 2.54 1.91
N ARG A 64 14.49 2.28 2.94
CA ARG A 64 14.03 3.29 3.91
C ARG A 64 15.17 3.95 4.66
N THR A 65 16.19 3.19 5.06
CA THR A 65 17.37 3.76 5.74
C THR A 65 18.10 4.76 4.84
N ILE A 66 18.24 4.44 3.55
CA ILE A 66 18.87 5.33 2.56
C ILE A 66 17.97 6.53 2.30
N LEU A 67 16.67 6.30 2.10
CA LEU A 67 15.68 7.36 1.87
C LEU A 67 15.64 8.34 3.05
N ASN A 68 15.71 7.88 4.29
CA ASN A 68 15.76 8.75 5.47
C ASN A 68 17.05 9.58 5.52
N LYS A 69 18.20 8.99 5.17
CA LYS A 69 19.46 9.73 5.07
C LYS A 69 19.38 10.82 4.01
N ILE A 70 18.73 10.52 2.89
CA ILE A 70 18.41 11.51 1.88
C ILE A 70 17.44 12.51 2.51
N ALA A 71 16.21 12.19 2.85
CA ALA A 71 15.20 13.10 3.42
C ALA A 71 15.73 14.08 4.50
N ASN A 72 16.66 13.63 5.35
CA ASN A 72 17.26 14.45 6.41
C ASN A 72 18.34 15.47 5.99
N LEU A 73 18.76 15.54 4.71
CA LEU A 73 19.74 16.56 4.25
C LEU A 73 19.16 17.99 4.18
N GLY A 74 17.88 18.18 4.52
CA GLY A 74 17.25 19.50 4.55
C GLY A 74 16.66 19.94 3.21
N PRO A 75 16.38 21.25 3.01
CA PRO A 75 15.73 21.76 1.80
C PRO A 75 16.59 21.51 0.57
N ARG A 76 15.98 20.92 -0.47
CA ARG A 76 16.64 20.54 -1.73
C ARG A 76 16.05 21.24 -2.95
N PRO A 77 16.15 22.58 -3.04
CA PRO A 77 15.92 23.20 -4.34
C PRO A 77 17.01 22.72 -5.32
N SER A 78 16.64 22.57 -6.59
CA SER A 78 17.61 22.36 -7.69
C SER A 78 18.64 23.49 -7.67
N GLY A 79 19.94 23.19 -7.81
CA GLY A 79 21.02 24.17 -7.63
C GLY A 79 21.60 24.27 -6.22
N SER A 80 21.03 23.57 -5.22
CA SER A 80 21.59 23.58 -3.85
C SER A 80 22.70 22.55 -3.66
N HIS A 81 23.69 22.92 -2.84
CA HIS A 81 24.79 22.01 -2.45
C HIS A 81 24.28 20.69 -1.83
N ALA A 82 23.24 20.77 -0.99
CA ALA A 82 22.63 19.60 -0.36
C ALA A 82 21.99 18.62 -1.37
N CYS A 83 21.52 19.13 -2.52
CA CYS A 83 20.97 18.31 -3.59
C CYS A 83 22.06 17.81 -4.54
N GLU A 84 22.93 18.69 -5.03
CA GLU A 84 23.89 18.38 -6.10
C GLU A 84 25.14 17.65 -5.62
N VAL A 85 25.57 17.90 -4.37
CA VAL A 85 26.80 17.30 -3.82
C VAL A 85 26.44 16.23 -2.80
N ASP A 86 25.71 16.59 -1.75
CA ASP A 86 25.51 15.70 -0.61
C ASP A 86 24.59 14.52 -0.93
N ALA A 87 23.46 14.77 -1.61
CA ALA A 87 22.55 13.70 -2.02
C ALA A 87 23.16 12.81 -3.12
N PHE A 88 23.83 13.41 -4.11
CA PHE A 88 24.52 12.65 -5.17
C PHE A 88 25.66 11.80 -4.61
N LYS A 89 26.45 12.31 -3.66
CA LYS A 89 27.52 11.53 -3.03
C LYS A 89 26.97 10.31 -2.31
N ILE A 90 25.90 10.45 -1.52
CA ILE A 90 25.24 9.33 -0.83
C ILE A 90 24.73 8.29 -1.84
N LEU A 91 24.19 8.74 -2.97
CA LEU A 91 23.66 7.88 -4.02
C LEU A 91 24.78 7.14 -4.78
N THR A 92 25.79 7.86 -5.26
CA THR A 92 26.94 7.31 -6.00
C THR A 92 27.76 6.34 -5.15
N ASP A 93 27.98 6.65 -3.86
CA ASP A 93 28.68 5.74 -2.92
C ASP A 93 27.95 4.39 -2.74
N LYS A 94 26.64 4.35 -3.01
CA LYS A 94 25.83 3.13 -2.94
C LYS A 94 25.67 2.47 -4.30
N ILE A 95 25.49 3.22 -5.39
CA ILE A 95 25.41 2.68 -6.75
C ILE A 95 26.72 1.99 -7.14
N ASN A 96 27.88 2.59 -6.84
CA ASN A 96 29.18 1.96 -7.14
C ASN A 96 29.40 0.64 -6.36
N LYS A 97 28.67 0.43 -5.26
CA LYS A 97 28.66 -0.84 -4.52
C LYS A 97 27.61 -1.83 -5.05
N LEU A 98 26.61 -1.33 -5.77
CA LEU A 98 25.48 -2.08 -6.31
C LEU A 98 25.63 -2.44 -7.79
N ASP A 99 26.64 -1.94 -8.51
CA ASP A 99 26.91 -2.34 -9.91
C ASP A 99 27.25 -3.85 -10.04
N VAL A 100 27.64 -4.49 -8.92
CA VAL A 100 27.77 -5.96 -8.79
C VAL A 100 26.42 -6.66 -8.53
N GLN A 101 25.41 -5.93 -8.05
CA GLN A 101 24.09 -6.44 -7.68
C GLN A 101 23.02 -5.80 -8.57
N ARG A 102 22.83 -6.31 -9.80
CA ARG A 102 21.59 -6.07 -10.56
C ARG A 102 20.44 -6.71 -9.78
N PRO A 103 19.62 -5.96 -9.02
CA PRO A 103 18.53 -6.56 -8.27
C PRO A 103 17.43 -6.89 -9.27
N SER A 104 17.12 -8.17 -9.43
CA SER A 104 15.99 -8.62 -10.26
C SER A 104 14.71 -8.02 -9.69
N GLY A 105 14.07 -7.11 -10.43
CA GLY A 105 12.82 -6.46 -10.01
C GLY A 105 12.86 -4.93 -9.94
N CYS A 106 13.98 -4.27 -10.23
CA CYS A 106 13.95 -2.82 -10.52
C CYS A 106 13.28 -2.61 -11.89
N PHE A 107 12.32 -1.68 -11.97
CA PHE A 107 11.56 -1.38 -13.18
C PHE A 107 12.48 -1.30 -14.42
N ASP A 108 12.10 -1.98 -15.51
CA ASP A 108 12.79 -1.87 -16.80
C ASP A 108 12.65 -0.42 -17.28
N LEU A 109 13.69 0.40 -17.06
CA LEU A 109 13.76 1.81 -17.45
C LEU A 109 13.94 1.96 -18.97
N LYS A 110 13.34 1.06 -19.77
CA LYS A 110 13.22 1.17 -21.24
C LYS A 110 12.70 2.52 -21.71
N PHE A 111 11.89 3.16 -20.86
CA PHE A 111 11.37 4.51 -21.08
C PHE A 111 12.44 5.61 -21.01
N LEU A 112 13.55 5.41 -20.29
CA LEU A 112 14.68 6.34 -20.24
C LEU A 112 15.70 6.07 -21.36
N SER A 113 15.84 4.83 -21.82
CA SER A 113 16.75 4.49 -22.93
C SER A 113 16.25 4.96 -24.31
N SER A 114 14.99 5.38 -24.43
CA SER A 114 14.44 5.88 -25.71
C SER A 114 14.68 7.38 -25.94
N SER A 115 15.36 8.08 -25.04
CA SER A 115 15.78 9.46 -25.27
C SER A 115 17.14 9.49 -25.98
N PRO A 116 17.23 9.98 -27.23
CA PRO A 116 18.50 10.12 -27.92
C PRO A 116 19.19 11.41 -27.46
N SER A 117 19.86 11.38 -26.31
CA SER A 117 20.87 12.39 -25.93
C SER A 117 21.65 11.97 -24.70
N ALA A 118 22.74 11.25 -24.91
CA ALA A 118 23.98 11.38 -24.12
C ALA A 118 25.08 10.57 -24.80
N THR A 119 25.50 11.00 -25.99
CA THR A 119 26.81 10.67 -26.53
C THR A 119 27.83 11.43 -25.69
N ILE A 120 28.41 10.79 -24.68
CA ILE A 120 29.61 11.29 -24.00
C ILE A 120 30.81 10.73 -24.79
N LYS A 121 31.59 11.64 -25.38
CA LYS A 121 32.89 11.38 -26.01
C LYS A 121 33.93 10.99 -24.97
#